data_AF-A0A1G5H5Q1-F1
#
_entry.id   AF-A0A1G5H5Q1-F1
#
_cell.length_a   1.000
_cell.length_b   1.000
_cell.length_c   1.000
_cell.angle_alpha   90.00
_cell.angle_beta   90.00
_cell.angle_gamma   90.00
#
_symmetry.space_group_name_H-M   'P 1'
#
loop_
_entity.id
_entity.type
_entity.pdbx_description
1 polymer ?
#
loop_
_entity_poly.entity_id
_entity_poly.type
_entity_poly.pdbx_seq_one_letter_code
_entity_poly.pdbx_strand_id
1 'polypeptide(L)'
;MNSTLQTQYQRWLVVESEQLQERAWGDATGTTNLVLGIDDFAIRKGHTYNTGIHNLRGETLLDILPGRKLEDLRAYACQHAAFSSLRPKAVVMDLAPYYHTWVSECFPDALPVADRFHVHGYVIEAVQTVRKNIQGTLPSRAKSMLKARQRLLNPQKASLSDEKQEN
;
A
#
# COMPACT_ATOMS: atom_id res chain seq x y z
N MET A 1 -20.67 -17.55 25.32
CA MET A 1 -20.07 -16.80 26.45
C MET A 1 -18.57 -16.77 26.20
N ASN A 2 -17.95 -15.59 26.08
CA ASN A 2 -16.49 -15.51 25.93
C ASN A 2 -15.83 -15.88 27.26
N SER A 3 -14.73 -16.63 27.19
CA SER A 3 -13.93 -17.00 28.36
C SER A 3 -13.38 -15.75 29.07
N THR A 4 -13.14 -15.83 30.38
CA THR A 4 -12.48 -14.78 31.17
C THR A 4 -11.15 -14.35 30.55
N LEU A 5 -10.37 -15.31 30.03
CA LEU A 5 -9.09 -15.03 29.35
C LEU A 5 -9.29 -14.27 28.04
N GLN A 6 -10.30 -14.63 27.25
CA GLN A 6 -10.60 -13.95 25.98
C GLN A 6 -11.06 -12.52 26.24
N THR A 7 -11.84 -12.30 27.31
CA THR A 7 -12.28 -10.96 27.72
C THR A 7 -11.11 -10.11 28.20
N GLN A 8 -10.20 -10.68 28.99
CA GLN A 8 -8.98 -10.00 29.44
C GLN A 8 -8.06 -9.64 28.27
N TYR A 9 -7.85 -10.57 27.33
CA TYR A 9 -7.06 -10.33 26.13
C TYR A 9 -7.65 -9.23 25.24
N GLN A 10 -8.96 -9.24 24.99
CA GLN A 10 -9.63 -8.20 24.20
C GLN A 10 -9.52 -6.83 24.86
N ARG A 11 -9.65 -6.74 26.19
CA ARG A 11 -9.43 -5.49 26.93
C ARG A 11 -8.00 -4.99 26.80
N TRP A 12 -7.02 -5.89 26.97
CA TRP A 12 -5.61 -5.54 26.82
C TRP A 12 -5.30 -5.05 25.41
N LEU A 13 -5.80 -5.75 24.38
CA LEU A 13 -5.62 -5.36 22.97
C LEU A 13 -6.08 -3.95 22.68
N VAL A 14 -7.25 -3.55 23.21
CA VAL A 14 -7.78 -2.18 22.99
C VAL A 14 -6.84 -1.14 23.60
N VAL A 15 -6.44 -1.33 24.85
CA VAL A 15 -5.54 -0.40 25.55
C VAL A 15 -4.17 -0.32 24.88
N GLU A 16 -3.58 -1.46 24.52
CA GLU A 16 -2.30 -1.49 23.83
C GLU A 16 -2.38 -0.85 22.44
N SER A 17 -3.47 -1.10 21.71
CA SER A 17 -3.69 -0.49 20.39
C SER A 17 -3.78 1.03 20.47
N GLU A 18 -4.51 1.56 21.45
CA GLU A 18 -4.62 3.01 21.68
C GLU A 18 -3.23 3.61 21.98
N GLN A 19 -2.45 2.97 22.85
CA GLN A 19 -1.10 3.42 23.18
C GLN A 19 -0.15 3.38 21.98
N LEU A 20 -0.19 2.31 21.18
CA LEU A 20 0.61 2.20 19.97
C LEU A 20 0.22 3.28 18.95
N GLN A 21 -1.07 3.56 18.80
CA GLN A 21 -1.58 4.58 17.90
C GLN A 21 -1.17 5.99 18.35
N GLU A 22 -1.33 6.32 19.64
CA GLU A 22 -0.88 7.61 20.20
C GLU A 22 0.62 7.82 19.98
N ARG A 23 1.44 6.79 20.21
CA ARG A 23 2.89 6.84 19.96
C ARG A 23 3.19 7.05 18.48
N ALA A 24 2.54 6.30 17.59
CA ALA A 24 2.74 6.41 16.15
C ALA A 24 2.39 7.83 15.63
N TRP A 25 1.28 8.40 16.09
CA TRP A 25 0.88 9.77 15.76
C TRP A 25 1.79 10.83 16.39
N GLY A 26 2.25 10.61 17.62
CA GLY A 26 3.24 11.47 18.28
C GLY A 26 4.55 11.54 17.50
N ASP A 27 5.06 10.38 17.08
CA ASP A 27 6.29 10.27 16.29
C ASP A 27 6.14 10.92 14.91
N ALA A 28 5.00 10.71 14.24
CA ALA A 28 4.72 11.32 12.94
C ALA A 28 4.56 12.85 13.02
N THR A 29 3.96 13.36 14.08
CA THR A 29 3.76 14.81 14.28
C THR A 29 5.07 15.50 14.69
N GLY A 30 5.90 14.84 15.48
CA GLY A 30 7.16 15.39 15.99
C GLY A 30 8.33 15.34 15.00
N THR A 31 8.23 14.57 13.91
CA THR A 31 9.35 14.39 12.97
C THR A 31 9.39 15.45 11.88
N THR A 32 10.57 16.04 11.66
CA THR A 32 10.79 17.06 10.63
C THR A 32 11.01 16.48 9.22
N ASN A 33 11.20 15.16 9.12
CA ASN A 33 11.48 14.45 7.86
C ASN A 33 10.39 13.43 7.52
N LEU A 34 9.14 13.69 7.93
CA LEU A 34 8.02 12.78 7.72
C LEU A 34 7.89 12.38 6.24
N VAL A 35 7.81 11.07 6.01
CA VAL A 35 7.47 10.49 4.70
C VAL A 35 6.24 9.63 4.92
N LEU A 36 5.14 9.99 4.27
CA LEU A 36 3.91 9.21 4.35
C LEU A 36 3.89 8.13 3.27
N GLY A 37 3.32 6.99 3.60
CA GLY A 37 2.97 5.91 2.68
C GLY A 37 1.47 5.74 2.62
N ILE A 38 0.90 5.66 1.42
CA ILE A 38 -0.53 5.45 1.20
C ILE A 38 -0.68 4.28 0.23
N ASP A 39 -1.32 3.20 0.66
CA ASP A 39 -1.54 2.02 -0.17
C ASP A 39 -2.87 1.33 0.17
N ASP A 40 -3.38 0.57 -0.79
CA ASP A 40 -4.57 -0.27 -0.63
C ASP A 40 -4.18 -1.64 -0.08
N PHE A 41 -4.94 -2.16 0.89
CA PHE A 41 -4.85 -3.57 1.29
C PHE A 41 -6.21 -4.25 1.27
N ALA A 42 -6.23 -5.51 0.84
CA ALA A 42 -7.46 -6.28 0.68
C ALA A 42 -7.93 -6.83 2.03
N ILE A 43 -9.12 -6.43 2.49
CA ILE A 43 -9.81 -7.09 3.63
C ILE A 43 -10.30 -8.47 3.21
N ARG A 44 -10.85 -8.54 2.00
CA ARG A 44 -11.30 -9.78 1.36
C ARG A 44 -10.77 -9.77 -0.06
N LYS A 45 -9.89 -10.74 -0.35
CA LYS A 45 -9.19 -10.86 -1.63
C LYS A 45 -10.16 -10.67 -2.81
N GLY A 46 -9.91 -9.65 -3.63
CA GLY A 46 -10.66 -9.35 -4.85
C GLY A 46 -12.00 -8.64 -4.69
N HIS A 47 -12.39 -8.19 -3.49
CA HIS A 47 -13.69 -7.58 -3.24
C HIS A 47 -13.62 -6.20 -2.58
N THR A 48 -12.99 -6.12 -1.41
CA THR A 48 -13.02 -4.91 -0.59
C THR A 48 -11.61 -4.54 -0.18
N TYR A 49 -11.24 -3.29 -0.45
CA TYR A 49 -9.94 -2.70 -0.16
C TYR A 49 -10.12 -1.59 0.86
N ASN A 50 -9.16 -1.48 1.77
CA ASN A 50 -9.00 -0.37 2.69
C ASN A 50 -7.72 0.37 2.33
N THR A 51 -7.68 1.66 2.65
CA THR A 51 -6.47 2.48 2.51
C THR A 51 -5.71 2.49 3.83
N GLY A 52 -4.43 2.13 3.82
CA GLY A 52 -3.52 2.30 4.94
C GLY A 52 -2.73 3.60 4.83
N ILE A 53 -2.53 4.28 5.96
CA ILE A 53 -1.65 5.45 6.07
C ILE A 53 -0.49 5.09 6.99
N HIS A 54 0.74 5.26 6.48
CA HIS A 54 1.95 4.84 7.17
C HIS A 54 2.92 6.00 7.35
N ASN A 55 3.62 6.05 8.48
CA ASN A 55 4.87 6.80 8.60
C ASN A 55 6.01 5.88 8.16
N LEU A 56 6.48 6.05 6.93
CA LEU A 56 7.48 5.15 6.32
C LEU A 56 8.86 5.24 6.98
N ARG A 57 9.18 6.34 7.67
CA ARG A 57 10.44 6.45 8.44
C ARG A 57 10.33 5.93 9.85
N GLY A 58 9.16 6.07 10.46
CA GLY A 58 8.87 5.52 11.79
C GLY A 58 8.51 4.04 11.76
N GLU A 59 8.30 3.47 10.57
CA GLU A 59 7.85 2.09 10.37
C GLU A 59 6.53 1.79 11.10
N THR A 60 5.66 2.79 11.20
CA THR A 60 4.39 2.72 11.94
C THR A 60 3.20 2.92 11.02
N LEU A 61 2.11 2.22 11.33
CA LEU A 61 0.78 2.45 10.77
C LEU A 61 0.11 3.56 11.58
N LEU A 62 -0.33 4.62 10.90
CA LEU A 62 -1.03 5.74 11.53
C LEU A 62 -2.53 5.51 11.57
N ASP A 63 -3.09 5.05 10.44
CA ASP A 63 -4.52 4.82 10.34
C ASP A 63 -4.91 3.87 9.20
N ILE A 64 -6.14 3.36 9.28
CA ILE A 64 -6.80 2.54 8.27
C ILE A 64 -8.15 3.17 7.93
N LEU A 65 -8.32 3.49 6.65
CA LEU A 65 -9.56 4.03 6.14
C LEU A 65 -10.35 2.91 5.44
N PRO A 66 -11.67 2.82 5.67
CA PRO A 66 -12.52 1.92 4.90
C PRO A 66 -12.66 2.43 3.47
N GLY A 67 -12.32 1.58 2.49
CA GLY A 67 -12.43 1.96 1.08
C GLY A 67 -11.25 2.76 0.53
N ARG A 68 -11.45 3.25 -0.69
CA ARG A 68 -10.44 3.96 -1.51
C ARG A 68 -11.02 5.02 -2.43
N LYS A 69 -12.34 5.27 -2.34
CA LYS A 69 -12.99 6.26 -3.20
C LYS A 69 -12.53 7.65 -2.78
N LEU A 70 -12.34 8.52 -3.75
CA LEU A 70 -11.85 9.88 -3.50
C LEU A 70 -12.75 10.66 -2.51
N GLU A 71 -14.06 10.43 -2.56
CA GLU A 71 -15.02 11.06 -1.65
C GLU A 71 -14.81 10.62 -0.20
N ASP A 72 -14.55 9.32 0.01
CA ASP A 72 -14.31 8.73 1.34
C ASP A 72 -12.97 9.25 1.90
N LEU A 73 -11.94 9.34 1.05
CA LEU A 73 -10.62 9.88 1.39
C LEU A 73 -10.70 11.37 1.80
N ARG A 74 -11.43 12.18 1.03
CA ARG A 74 -11.68 13.59 1.37
C ARG A 74 -12.47 13.74 2.67
N ALA A 75 -13.51 12.93 2.86
CA ALA A 75 -14.30 12.93 4.09
C ALA A 75 -13.43 12.60 5.32
N TYR A 76 -12.53 11.62 5.19
CA TYR A 76 -11.55 11.30 6.22
C TYR A 76 -10.65 12.50 6.56
N ALA A 77 -10.03 13.13 5.56
CA ALA A 77 -9.13 14.27 5.79
C ALA A 77 -9.84 15.44 6.49
N CYS A 78 -11.11 15.69 6.15
CA CYS A 78 -11.93 16.71 6.82
C CYS A 78 -12.23 16.37 8.29
N GLN A 79 -12.41 15.09 8.62
CA GLN A 79 -12.76 14.63 9.97
C GLN A 79 -11.55 14.42 10.88
N HIS A 80 -10.39 14.09 10.30
CA HIS A 80 -9.14 13.86 11.02
C HIS A 80 -8.22 15.08 10.97
N ALA A 81 -8.41 15.99 11.92
CA ALA A 81 -7.58 17.20 12.04
C ALA A 81 -6.09 16.88 12.24
N ALA A 82 -5.77 15.79 12.94
CA ALA A 82 -4.40 15.32 13.13
C ALA A 82 -3.72 14.90 11.81
N PHE A 83 -4.46 14.31 10.88
CA PHE A 83 -3.94 13.99 9.54
C PHE A 83 -3.66 15.27 8.74
N SER A 84 -4.64 16.18 8.70
CA SER A 84 -4.55 17.43 7.94
C SER A 84 -3.52 18.43 8.51
N SER A 85 -3.11 18.26 9.77
CA SER A 85 -2.05 19.08 10.38
C SER A 85 -0.64 18.57 10.08
N LEU A 86 -0.49 17.35 9.54
CA LEU A 86 0.82 16.81 9.16
C LEU A 86 1.48 17.69 8.09
N ARG A 87 2.81 17.67 8.08
CA ARG A 87 3.66 18.39 7.11
C ARG A 87 4.70 17.43 6.51
N PRO A 88 4.26 16.43 5.74
CA PRO A 88 5.17 15.47 5.14
C PRO A 88 6.08 16.15 4.11
N LYS A 89 7.34 15.71 4.04
CA LYS A 89 8.26 16.11 2.96
C LYS A 89 7.94 15.40 1.66
N ALA A 90 7.48 14.17 1.76
CA ALA A 90 7.10 13.35 0.62
C ALA A 90 5.95 12.42 1.00
N VAL A 91 5.16 12.05 0.00
CA VAL A 91 4.11 11.06 0.12
C VAL A 91 4.33 10.02 -0.97
N VAL A 92 4.63 8.79 -0.56
CA VAL A 92 4.74 7.61 -1.43
C VAL A 92 3.36 6.99 -1.55
N MET A 93 2.90 6.76 -2.78
CA MET A 93 1.57 6.24 -3.04
C MET A 93 1.55 5.28 -4.24
N ASP A 94 0.53 4.43 -4.30
CA ASP A 94 0.17 3.73 -5.53
C ASP A 94 -0.13 4.74 -6.65
N LEU A 95 0.03 4.31 -7.91
CA LEU A 95 -0.20 5.08 -9.12
C LEU A 95 -1.70 5.33 -9.42
N ALA A 96 -2.59 4.95 -8.51
CA ALA A 96 -4.02 5.18 -8.67
C ALA A 96 -4.34 6.70 -8.69
N PRO A 97 -5.04 7.24 -9.71
CA PRO A 97 -5.21 8.68 -9.88
C PRO A 97 -5.93 9.40 -8.71
N TYR A 98 -6.78 8.67 -7.98
CA TYR A 98 -7.49 9.22 -6.83
C TYR A 98 -6.56 9.54 -5.67
N TYR A 99 -5.48 8.76 -5.45
CA TYR A 99 -4.50 9.07 -4.41
C TYR A 99 -3.70 10.31 -4.75
N HIS A 100 -3.23 10.43 -5.99
CA HIS A 100 -2.53 11.64 -6.43
C HIS A 100 -3.39 12.89 -6.22
N THR A 101 -4.66 12.83 -6.63
CA THR A 101 -5.61 13.94 -6.43
C THR A 101 -5.77 14.27 -4.96
N TRP A 102 -6.08 13.28 -4.13
CA TRP A 102 -6.32 13.47 -2.71
C TRP A 102 -5.10 14.02 -1.96
N VAL A 103 -3.91 13.48 -2.25
CA VAL A 103 -2.66 13.94 -1.64
C VAL A 103 -2.30 15.35 -2.08
N SER A 104 -2.51 15.69 -3.35
CA SER A 104 -2.27 17.05 -3.84
C SER A 104 -3.19 18.08 -3.16
N GLU A 105 -4.40 17.67 -2.79
CA GLU A 105 -5.34 18.51 -2.03
C GLU A 105 -4.93 18.66 -0.55
N CYS A 106 -4.48 17.58 0.09
CA CYS A 106 -4.16 17.58 1.52
C CYS A 106 -2.76 18.14 1.82
N PHE A 107 -1.78 17.85 0.96
CA PHE A 107 -0.36 18.14 1.17
C PHE A 107 0.27 18.75 -0.09
N PRO A 108 -0.15 19.96 -0.50
CA PRO A 108 0.33 20.59 -1.75
C PRO A 108 1.84 20.85 -1.78
N ASP A 109 2.48 21.00 -0.62
CA ASP A 109 3.92 21.23 -0.48
C ASP A 109 4.75 19.95 -0.41
N ALA A 110 4.11 18.78 -0.32
CA ALA A 110 4.81 17.50 -0.21
C ALA A 110 5.19 16.98 -1.60
N LEU A 111 6.35 16.33 -1.72
CA LEU A 111 6.76 15.67 -2.96
C LEU A 111 5.91 14.41 -3.19
N PRO A 112 5.09 14.33 -4.26
CA PRO A 112 4.41 13.08 -4.62
C PRO A 112 5.43 12.09 -5.20
N VAL A 113 5.43 10.87 -4.69
CA VAL A 113 6.35 9.80 -5.10
C VAL A 113 5.53 8.57 -5.46
N ALA A 114 5.78 8.01 -6.65
CA ALA A 114 5.19 6.74 -7.04
C ALA A 114 5.90 5.56 -6.35
N ASP A 115 5.12 4.61 -5.84
CA ASP A 115 5.67 3.37 -5.30
C ASP A 115 6.37 2.54 -6.40
N ARG A 116 7.62 2.17 -6.13
CA ARG A 116 8.46 1.34 -7.02
C ARG A 116 7.85 -0.02 -7.32
N PHE A 117 7.20 -0.66 -6.35
CA PHE A 117 6.63 -2.00 -6.50
C PHE A 117 5.50 -1.99 -7.53
N HIS A 118 4.61 -1.01 -7.47
CA HIS A 118 3.51 -0.83 -8.43
C HIS A 118 4.03 -0.49 -9.84
N VAL A 119 4.99 0.43 -9.93
CA VAL A 119 5.67 0.76 -11.22
C VAL A 119 6.25 -0.50 -11.86
N HIS A 120 7.01 -1.29 -11.08
CA HIS A 120 7.61 -2.52 -11.57
C HIS A 120 6.55 -3.57 -11.97
N GLY A 121 5.46 -3.68 -11.20
CA GLY A 121 4.30 -4.51 -11.52
C GLY A 121 3.71 -4.19 -12.89
N TYR A 122 3.44 -2.91 -13.18
CA TYR A 122 2.91 -2.48 -14.47
C TYR A 122 3.88 -2.73 -15.62
N VAL A 123 5.17 -2.49 -15.43
CA VAL A 123 6.18 -2.79 -16.46
C VAL A 123 6.18 -4.29 -16.79
N ILE A 124 6.17 -5.15 -15.77
CA ILE A 124 6.08 -6.60 -15.98
C ILE A 124 4.78 -6.92 -16.71
N GLU A 125 3.63 -6.44 -16.26
CA GLU A 125 2.33 -6.72 -16.89
C GLU A 125 2.32 -6.33 -18.37
N ALA A 126 2.83 -5.15 -18.71
CA ALA A 126 2.92 -4.69 -20.09
C ALA A 126 3.76 -5.64 -20.95
N VAL A 127 4.95 -6.03 -20.48
CA VAL A 127 5.81 -6.99 -21.22
C VAL A 127 5.13 -8.37 -21.32
N GLN A 128 4.44 -8.81 -20.28
CA GLN A 128 3.71 -10.08 -20.26
C GLN A 128 2.56 -10.08 -21.28
N THR A 129 1.85 -8.96 -21.40
CA THR A 129 0.78 -8.76 -22.39
C THR A 129 1.32 -8.85 -23.81
N VAL A 130 2.40 -8.12 -24.12
CA VAL A 130 3.08 -8.21 -25.42
C VAL A 130 3.55 -9.63 -25.71
N ARG A 131 4.17 -10.30 -24.73
CA ARG A 131 4.59 -11.70 -24.89
C ARG A 131 3.40 -12.60 -25.22
N LYS A 132 2.29 -12.51 -24.49
CA LYS A 132 1.09 -13.33 -24.73
C LYS A 132 0.52 -13.11 -26.13
N ASN A 133 0.50 -11.86 -26.61
CA ASN A 133 0.04 -11.52 -27.96
C ASN A 133 0.93 -12.16 -29.03
N ILE A 134 2.25 -11.99 -28.93
CA ILE A 134 3.21 -12.62 -29.85
C ILE A 134 3.09 -14.14 -29.78
N GLN A 135 3.02 -14.71 -28.58
CA GLN A 135 2.88 -16.15 -28.36
C GLN A 135 1.66 -16.75 -29.08
N GLY A 136 0.57 -15.99 -29.21
CA GLY A 136 -0.63 -16.41 -29.96
C GLY A 136 -0.42 -16.53 -31.47
N THR A 137 0.57 -15.82 -32.02
CA THR A 137 0.89 -15.82 -33.46
C THR A 137 1.93 -16.87 -33.86
N LEU A 138 2.56 -17.53 -32.88
CA LEU A 138 3.70 -18.43 -33.11
C LEU A 138 3.29 -19.89 -33.30
N PRO A 139 4.02 -20.67 -34.11
CA PRO A 139 3.89 -22.13 -34.18
C PRO A 139 4.14 -22.78 -32.81
N SER A 140 3.56 -23.96 -32.58
CA SER A 140 3.58 -24.66 -31.28
C SER A 140 4.96 -24.77 -30.63
N ARG A 141 6.02 -25.05 -31.41
CA ARG A 141 7.41 -25.13 -30.90
C ARG A 141 7.89 -23.80 -30.32
N ALA A 142 7.69 -22.69 -31.05
CA ALA A 142 8.11 -21.36 -30.63
C ALA A 142 7.25 -20.83 -29.46
N LYS A 143 5.95 -21.16 -29.44
CA LYS A 143 5.04 -20.90 -28.31
C LYS A 143 5.53 -21.55 -27.01
N SER A 144 5.91 -22.83 -27.05
CA SER A 144 6.44 -23.54 -25.88
C SER A 144 7.75 -22.96 -25.39
N MET A 145 8.65 -22.57 -26.31
CA MET A 145 9.93 -21.95 -25.97
C MET A 145 9.74 -20.58 -25.28
N LEU A 146 8.83 -19.75 -25.81
CA LEU A 146 8.54 -18.43 -25.23
C LEU A 146 7.88 -18.53 -23.85
N LYS A 147 6.97 -19.51 -23.68
CA LYS A 147 6.35 -19.80 -22.38
C LYS A 147 7.37 -20.28 -21.34
N ALA A 148 8.30 -21.17 -21.72
CA ALA A 148 9.34 -21.67 -20.83
C ALA A 148 10.28 -20.55 -20.32
N ARG A 149 10.51 -19.53 -21.14
CA ARG A 149 11.39 -18.39 -20.84
C ARG A 149 10.69 -17.19 -20.19
N GLN A 150 9.39 -17.29 -19.89
CA GLN A 150 8.63 -16.22 -19.22
C GLN A 150 9.27 -15.74 -17.90
N ARG A 151 9.97 -16.63 -17.19
CA ARG A 151 10.60 -16.33 -15.89
C ARG A 151 11.79 -15.37 -15.98
N LEU A 152 12.36 -15.16 -17.17
CA LEU A 152 13.40 -14.13 -17.37
C LEU A 152 12.88 -12.71 -17.14
N LEU A 153 11.56 -12.53 -17.18
CA LEU A 153 10.89 -11.24 -17.02
C LEU A 153 10.42 -10.98 -15.59
N ASN A 154 10.58 -11.95 -14.68
CA ASN A 154 10.27 -11.80 -13.26
C ASN A 154 11.57 -11.78 -12.46
N PRO A 155 11.65 -11.04 -11.35
CA PRO A 155 12.77 -11.15 -10.43
C PRO A 155 12.93 -12.60 -9.97
N GLN A 156 14.18 -13.06 -9.87
CA GLN A 156 14.48 -14.43 -9.45
C GLN A 156 14.03 -14.61 -7.99
N LYS A 157 13.33 -15.71 -7.68
CA LYS A 157 12.87 -16.01 -6.31
C LYS A 157 13.99 -15.93 -5.26
N ALA A 158 15.24 -16.20 -5.65
CA ALA A 158 16.41 -16.13 -4.77
C ALA A 158 16.78 -14.71 -4.31
N SER A 159 16.24 -13.65 -4.94
CA SER A 159 16.50 -12.26 -4.57
C SER A 159 15.32 -11.60 -3.83
N LEU A 160 14.28 -12.37 -3.50
CA LEU A 160 13.11 -11.89 -2.76
C LEU A 160 13.24 -12.35 -1.30
N SER A 161 13.30 -11.41 -0.35
CA SER A 161 13.14 -11.71 1.07
C SER A 161 11.78 -12.38 1.32
N ASP A 162 11.70 -13.22 2.36
CA ASP A 162 10.55 -14.09 2.62
C ASP A 162 9.20 -13.35 2.69
N GLU A 163 9.20 -12.07 3.09
CA GLU A 163 8.01 -11.18 3.12
C GLU A 163 7.39 -10.88 1.75
N LYS A 164 8.13 -11.05 0.63
CA LYS A 164 7.65 -10.74 -0.73
C LYS A 164 7.09 -11.95 -1.47
N GLN A 165 6.98 -13.10 -0.82
CA GLN A 165 6.54 -14.34 -1.47
C GLN A 165 5.03 -14.56 -1.40
N GLU A 166 4.27 -13.76 -0.65
CA GLU A 166 2.83 -14.00 -0.40
C GLU A 166 1.83 -13.13 -1.20
N ASN A 167 2.29 -12.24 -2.08
CA ASN A 167 1.41 -11.50 -3.00
C ASN A 167 1.41 -12.04 -4.43
#